data_AF-A0A2J7PSE1-F1
#
_entry.id   AF-A0A2J7PSE1-F1
#
_cell.length_a   1.000
_cell.length_b   1.000
_cell.length_c   1.000
_cell.angle_alpha   90.00
_cell.angle_beta   90.00
_cell.angle_gamma   90.00
#
_symmetry.space_group_name_H-M   'P 1'
#
loop_
_entity.id
_entity.type
_entity.pdbx_description
1 polymer ?
#
loop_
_entity_poly.entity_id
_entity_poly.type
_entity_poly.pdbx_seq_one_letter_code
_entity_poly.pdbx_strand_id
1 'polypeptide(L)'
;MWLFPQLASDSSDYIFQQDGAPPHFHRKVRGLLCLVLPQRWTGRAAPLLRWPPRSPDITPCDFFLWGYVKDMVYVPPLPQSLHDLRNRISRALETITPEMLQRAWQEFDYRIDVWRVTKGAHSTVMDIHKIWTVKLPIDKCYDCTR
;
A
#
# COMPACT_ATOMS: atom_id res chain seq x y z
N MET A 1 14.43 -14.02 -10.72
CA MET A 1 13.41 -13.17 -10.05
C MET A 1 12.42 -12.76 -11.13
N TRP A 2 11.18 -13.28 -11.07
CA TRP A 2 10.21 -13.23 -12.18
C TRP A 2 9.47 -11.88 -12.30
N LEU A 3 9.40 -11.11 -11.22
CA LEU A 3 8.63 -9.86 -11.15
C LEU A 3 9.18 -8.73 -12.04
N PHE A 4 10.48 -8.45 -11.99
CA PHE A 4 11.04 -7.27 -12.69
C PHE A 4 11.01 -7.37 -14.22
N PRO A 5 11.30 -8.53 -14.84
CA PRO A 5 11.13 -8.68 -16.29
C PRO A 5 9.70 -8.40 -16.76
N GLN A 6 8.70 -8.85 -15.99
CA GLN A 6 7.30 -8.61 -16.33
C GLN A 6 6.87 -7.15 -16.11
N LEU A 7 7.29 -6.53 -15.00
CA LEU A 7 7.04 -5.11 -14.81
C LEU A 7 7.64 -4.27 -15.95
N ALA A 8 8.83 -4.62 -16.42
CA ALA A 8 9.48 -3.95 -17.54
C ALA A 8 8.77 -4.16 -18.90
N SER A 9 8.07 -5.29 -19.09
CA SER A 9 7.23 -5.49 -20.27
C SER A 9 5.93 -4.71 -20.20
N ASP A 10 5.37 -4.55 -18.99
CA ASP A 10 4.05 -3.96 -18.80
C ASP A 10 4.09 -2.42 -18.82
N SER A 11 5.09 -1.80 -18.20
CA SER A 11 5.30 -0.35 -18.24
C SER A 11 6.70 0.03 -17.75
N SER A 12 7.31 1.09 -18.30
CA SER A 12 8.51 1.69 -17.73
C SER A 12 8.21 2.80 -16.70
N ASP A 13 6.95 3.26 -16.65
CA ASP A 13 6.50 4.38 -15.84
C ASP A 13 5.88 3.89 -14.53
N TYR A 14 6.76 3.52 -13.58
CA TYR A 14 6.36 3.17 -12.22
C TYR A 14 7.48 3.45 -11.22
N ILE A 15 7.06 3.61 -9.96
CA ILE A 15 7.93 3.61 -8.79
C ILE A 15 7.61 2.38 -7.95
N PHE A 16 8.59 1.51 -7.72
CA PHE A 16 8.43 0.35 -6.86
C PHE A 16 8.54 0.74 -5.38
N GLN A 17 7.49 0.52 -4.58
CA GLN A 17 7.51 0.77 -3.15
C GLN A 17 7.87 -0.51 -2.38
N GLN A 18 8.91 -0.45 -1.55
CA GLN A 18 9.34 -1.54 -0.69
C GLN A 18 9.19 -1.18 0.79
N ASP A 19 8.54 -2.05 1.55
CA ASP A 19 8.37 -1.88 3.00
C ASP A 19 9.71 -1.97 3.77
N GLY A 20 9.64 -1.68 5.07
CA GLY A 20 10.79 -1.68 5.97
C GLY A 20 11.07 -3.00 6.69
N ALA A 21 10.44 -4.12 6.34
CA ALA A 21 10.60 -5.39 7.06
C ALA A 21 12.06 -5.87 7.03
N PRO A 22 12.56 -6.54 8.10
CA PRO A 22 13.97 -6.93 8.18
C PRO A 22 14.53 -7.71 6.96
N PRO A 23 13.79 -8.68 6.38
CA PRO A 23 14.24 -9.35 5.14
C PRO A 23 14.36 -8.39 3.96
N HIS A 24 13.45 -7.43 3.86
CA HIS A 24 13.38 -6.44 2.78
C HIS A 24 14.43 -5.33 2.94
N PHE A 25 14.96 -5.12 4.14
CA PHE A 25 16.03 -4.14 4.41
C PHE A 25 17.45 -4.70 4.18
N HIS A 26 17.59 -5.99 3.89
CA HIS A 26 18.88 -6.64 3.74
C HIS A 26 19.73 -6.01 2.61
N ARG A 27 21.06 -5.93 2.81
CA ARG A 27 21.98 -5.24 1.87
C ARG A 27 21.92 -5.81 0.46
N LYS A 28 21.82 -7.14 0.31
CA LYS A 28 21.72 -7.79 -1.01
C LYS A 28 20.44 -7.38 -1.75
N VAL A 29 19.32 -7.28 -1.03
CA VAL A 29 18.03 -6.87 -1.60
C VAL A 29 18.11 -5.42 -2.08
N ARG A 30 18.60 -4.51 -1.24
CA ARG A 30 18.80 -3.10 -1.63
C ARG A 30 19.78 -2.94 -2.80
N GLY A 31 20.86 -3.69 -2.80
CA GLY A 31 21.83 -3.70 -3.90
C GLY A 31 21.20 -4.14 -5.23
N LEU A 32 20.35 -5.17 -5.19
CA LEU A 32 19.61 -5.63 -6.37
C LEU A 32 18.63 -4.56 -6.87
N LEU A 33 17.85 -3.92 -5.98
CA LEU A 33 16.91 -2.86 -6.37
C LEU A 33 17.62 -1.67 -7.01
N CYS A 34 18.75 -1.23 -6.45
CA CYS A 34 19.55 -0.16 -7.05
C CYS A 34 20.06 -0.52 -8.44
N LEU A 35 20.37 -1.80 -8.69
CA LEU A 35 20.83 -2.29 -9.98
C LEU A 35 19.70 -2.39 -11.01
N VAL A 36 18.56 -2.96 -10.62
CA VAL A 36 17.46 -3.31 -11.55
C VAL A 36 16.42 -2.18 -11.72
N LEU A 37 16.28 -1.31 -10.71
CA LEU A 37 15.34 -0.19 -10.67
C LEU A 37 16.04 1.13 -10.32
N PRO A 38 17.08 1.55 -11.07
CA PRO A 38 17.79 2.79 -10.75
C PRO A 38 16.82 3.98 -10.75
N GLN A 39 16.76 4.72 -9.65
CA GLN A 39 15.84 5.84 -9.43
C GLN A 39 14.34 5.51 -9.61
N ARG A 40 13.97 4.22 -9.57
CA ARG A 40 12.57 3.76 -9.76
C ARG A 40 12.07 2.92 -8.58
N TRP A 41 12.64 3.12 -7.40
CA TRP A 41 12.14 2.49 -6.19
C TRP A 41 12.24 3.41 -4.97
N THR A 42 11.34 3.18 -4.02
CA THR A 42 11.29 3.87 -2.73
C THR A 42 11.25 2.83 -1.62
N GLY A 43 11.85 3.16 -0.47
CA GLY A 43 11.89 2.30 0.71
C GLY A 43 12.71 2.95 1.83
N ARG A 44 12.89 2.26 2.96
CA ARG A 44 13.62 2.80 4.12
C ARG A 44 15.02 3.35 3.81
N ALA A 45 15.71 2.77 2.83
CA ALA A 45 17.05 3.21 2.40
C ALA A 45 17.13 3.42 0.88
N ALA A 46 16.01 3.79 0.24
CA ALA A 46 16.04 4.12 -1.16
C ALA A 46 16.76 5.46 -1.42
N PRO A 47 17.44 5.60 -2.58
CA PRO A 47 18.08 6.85 -2.96
C PRO A 47 17.08 7.97 -3.29
N LEU A 48 15.94 7.63 -3.91
CA LEU A 48 14.96 8.60 -4.41
C LEU A 48 14.13 9.22 -3.29
N LEU A 49 13.45 8.38 -2.49
CA LEU A 49 12.65 8.82 -1.36
C LEU A 49 12.78 7.81 -0.22
N ARG A 50 13.27 8.29 0.94
CA ARG A 50 13.42 7.48 2.14
C ARG A 50 12.14 7.51 2.95
N TRP A 51 11.56 6.33 3.16
CA TRP A 51 10.40 6.16 4.02
C TRP A 51 10.78 6.11 5.51
N PRO A 52 9.94 6.62 6.41
CA PRO A 52 10.15 6.45 7.84
C PRO A 52 10.09 4.97 8.22
N PRO A 53 10.93 4.51 9.16
CA PRO A 53 10.83 3.14 9.67
C PRO A 53 9.47 2.91 10.35
N ARG A 54 8.85 1.75 10.09
CA ARG A 54 7.54 1.33 10.66
C ARG A 54 6.38 2.25 10.27
N SER A 55 6.19 2.44 8.97
CA SER A 55 5.07 3.23 8.42
C SER A 55 4.06 2.34 7.68
N PRO A 56 3.42 1.33 8.33
CA PRO A 56 2.38 0.53 7.68
C PRO A 56 1.22 1.40 7.23
N ASP A 57 1.02 2.55 7.89
CA ASP A 57 0.01 3.52 7.53
C ASP A 57 0.19 4.10 6.13
N ILE A 58 1.37 4.02 5.51
CA ILE A 58 1.63 4.66 4.21
C ILE A 58 1.92 3.64 3.10
N THR A 59 1.65 2.35 3.33
CA THR A 59 1.70 1.34 2.28
C THR A 59 0.27 0.95 1.87
N PRO A 60 -0.15 1.19 0.61
CA PRO A 60 -1.48 0.77 0.13
C PRO A 60 -1.75 -0.72 0.32
N CYS A 61 -0.70 -1.54 0.24
CA CYS A 61 -0.83 -2.96 0.52
C CYS A 61 -1.23 -3.23 1.99
N ASP A 62 -0.65 -2.50 2.94
CA ASP A 62 -0.85 -2.70 4.38
C ASP A 62 -2.21 -2.17 4.85
N PHE A 63 -2.60 -0.96 4.44
CA PHE A 63 -3.86 -0.36 4.91
C PHE A 63 -5.10 -0.80 4.14
N PHE A 64 -4.94 -1.36 2.93
CA PHE A 64 -6.07 -1.75 2.08
C PHE A 64 -5.97 -3.22 1.62
N LEU A 65 -4.99 -3.56 0.78
CA LEU A 65 -4.98 -4.84 0.04
C LEU A 65 -5.02 -6.06 0.96
N TRP A 66 -4.13 -6.13 1.95
CA TRP A 66 -4.00 -7.31 2.80
C TRP A 66 -5.20 -7.52 3.71
N GLY A 67 -5.80 -6.42 4.23
CA GLY A 67 -7.04 -6.49 4.98
C GLY A 67 -8.20 -7.00 4.13
N TYR A 68 -8.39 -6.40 2.95
CA TYR A 68 -9.45 -6.78 2.01
C TYR A 68 -9.35 -8.24 1.57
N VAL A 69 -8.17 -8.68 1.13
CA VAL A 69 -7.95 -10.06 0.69
C VAL A 69 -8.18 -11.04 1.84
N LYS A 70 -7.73 -10.72 3.06
CA LYS A 70 -7.94 -11.57 4.23
C LYS A 70 -9.43 -11.74 4.53
N ASP A 71 -10.20 -10.66 4.52
CA ASP A 71 -11.63 -10.70 4.80
C ASP A 71 -12.39 -11.57 3.78
N MET A 72 -11.97 -11.55 2.52
CA MET A 72 -12.55 -12.37 1.45
C MET A 72 -12.12 -13.85 1.51
N VAL A 73 -10.87 -14.12 1.87
CA VAL A 73 -10.31 -15.48 1.88
C VAL A 73 -10.82 -16.30 3.06
N TYR A 74 -10.97 -15.67 4.24
CA TYR A 74 -11.32 -16.34 5.49
C TYR A 74 -12.83 -16.35 5.80
N VAL A 75 -13.67 -16.13 4.79
CA VAL A 75 -15.12 -16.36 4.90
C VAL A 75 -15.39 -17.87 5.11
N PRO A 76 -16.16 -18.27 6.15
CA PRO A 76 -16.51 -19.67 6.37
C PRO A 76 -17.28 -20.29 5.18
N PRO A 77 -17.06 -21.58 4.87
CA PRO A 77 -16.13 -22.50 5.53
C PRO A 77 -14.66 -22.14 5.23
N LEU A 78 -13.78 -22.29 6.22
CA LEU A 78 -12.36 -21.98 6.08
C LEU A 78 -11.69 -22.85 4.99
N PRO A 79 -10.66 -22.33 4.30
CA PRO A 79 -10.00 -23.09 3.24
C PRO A 79 -9.37 -24.37 3.77
N GLN A 80 -9.69 -25.50 3.13
CA GLN A 80 -9.29 -26.84 3.59
C GLN A 80 -8.01 -27.36 2.91
N SER A 81 -7.49 -26.65 1.89
CA SER A 81 -6.28 -27.02 1.18
C SER A 81 -5.53 -25.81 0.63
N LEU A 82 -4.25 -26.00 0.28
CA LEU A 82 -3.46 -24.98 -0.40
C LEU A 82 -4.04 -24.59 -1.76
N HIS A 83 -4.68 -25.53 -2.46
CA HIS A 83 -5.32 -25.26 -3.75
C HIS A 83 -6.54 -24.35 -3.56
N ASP A 84 -7.41 -24.66 -2.59
CA ASP A 84 -8.56 -23.81 -2.25
C ASP A 84 -8.11 -22.42 -1.79
N LEU A 85 -7.10 -22.34 -0.93
CA LEU A 85 -6.54 -21.06 -0.50
C LEU A 85 -6.04 -20.21 -1.68
N ARG A 86 -5.30 -20.80 -2.62
CA ARG A 86 -4.83 -20.09 -3.83
C ARG A 86 -6.00 -19.60 -4.68
N ASN A 87 -7.00 -20.45 -4.92
CA ASN A 87 -8.18 -20.09 -5.70
C ASN A 87 -8.95 -18.94 -5.04
N ARG A 88 -9.10 -18.95 -3.72
CA ARG A 88 -9.76 -17.86 -2.98
C ARG A 88 -8.98 -16.55 -3.05
N ILE A 89 -7.65 -16.59 -2.96
CA ILE A 89 -6.81 -15.40 -3.12
C ILE A 89 -6.98 -14.82 -4.53
N SER A 90 -6.91 -15.66 -5.57
CA SER A 90 -7.13 -15.21 -6.96
C SER A 90 -8.50 -14.56 -7.14
N ARG A 91 -9.57 -15.20 -6.64
CA ARG A 91 -10.93 -14.64 -6.72
C ARG A 91 -11.07 -13.34 -5.93
N ALA A 92 -10.45 -13.23 -4.75
CA ALA A 92 -10.46 -11.99 -3.98
C ALA A 92 -9.79 -10.86 -4.76
N LEU A 93 -8.65 -11.12 -5.41
CA LEU A 93 -7.97 -10.13 -6.25
C LEU A 93 -8.81 -9.73 -7.47
N GLU A 94 -9.51 -10.67 -8.10
CA GLU A 94 -10.43 -10.40 -9.23
C GLU A 94 -11.62 -9.50 -8.84
N THR A 95 -11.98 -9.45 -7.55
CA THR A 95 -13.04 -8.54 -7.08
C THR A 95 -12.58 -7.10 -6.87
N ILE A 96 -11.28 -6.82 -6.92
CA ILE A 96 -10.74 -5.47 -6.73
C ILE A 96 -11.08 -4.63 -7.96
N THR A 97 -11.91 -3.61 -7.76
CA THR A 97 -12.36 -2.72 -8.83
C THR A 97 -11.41 -1.53 -9.01
N PRO A 98 -11.40 -0.89 -10.19
CA PRO A 98 -10.68 0.36 -10.42
C PRO A 98 -11.05 1.46 -9.41
N GLU A 99 -12.30 1.54 -8.99
CA GLU A 99 -12.78 2.53 -8.02
C GLU A 99 -12.17 2.31 -6.64
N MET A 100 -11.98 1.05 -6.22
CA MET A 100 -11.30 0.73 -4.97
C MET A 100 -9.83 1.14 -5.02
N LEU A 101 -9.16 0.87 -6.15
CA LEU A 101 -7.76 1.28 -6.36
C LEU A 101 -7.63 2.82 -6.35
N GLN A 102 -8.54 3.53 -7.00
CA GLN A 102 -8.57 4.98 -6.99
C GLN A 102 -8.74 5.55 -5.57
N ARG A 103 -9.63 4.96 -4.76
CA ARG A 103 -9.81 5.35 -3.36
C ARG A 103 -8.57 5.07 -2.51
N ALA A 104 -7.94 3.92 -2.70
CA ALA A 104 -6.68 3.59 -2.02
C ALA A 104 -5.59 4.60 -2.38
N TRP A 105 -5.58 5.10 -3.62
CA TRP A 105 -4.62 6.10 -4.07
C TRP A 105 -4.87 7.50 -3.50
N GLN A 106 -6.12 7.94 -3.46
CA GLN A 106 -6.51 9.18 -2.77
C GLN A 106 -6.16 9.15 -1.27
N GLU A 107 -6.37 7.99 -0.63
CA GLU A 107 -6.01 7.80 0.77
C GLU A 107 -4.50 7.84 0.99
N PHE A 108 -3.73 7.25 0.08
CA PHE A 108 -2.27 7.35 0.10
C PHE A 108 -1.79 8.80 0.00
N ASP A 109 -2.32 9.57 -0.95
CA ASP A 109 -1.97 10.99 -1.12
C ASP A 109 -2.29 11.79 0.15
N TYR A 110 -3.50 11.60 0.71
CA TYR A 110 -3.90 12.21 1.97
C TYR A 110 -2.92 11.89 3.11
N ARG A 111 -2.50 10.63 3.23
CA ARG A 111 -1.57 10.18 4.27
C ARG A 111 -0.17 10.78 4.09
N ILE A 112 0.28 10.96 2.87
CA ILE A 112 1.53 11.65 2.56
C ILE A 112 1.47 13.11 2.98
N ASP A 113 0.35 13.79 2.69
CA ASP A 113 0.18 15.19 3.07
C ASP A 113 0.14 15.36 4.60
N VAL A 114 -0.60 14.51 5.31
CA VAL A 114 -0.61 14.49 6.77
C VAL A 114 0.80 14.23 7.32
N TRP A 115 1.53 13.27 6.76
CA TRP A 115 2.90 12.97 7.17
C TRP A 115 3.84 14.17 6.97
N ARG A 116 3.71 14.90 5.85
CA ARG A 116 4.48 16.11 5.55
C ARG A 116 4.19 17.22 6.56
N VAL A 117 2.93 17.50 6.86
CA VAL A 117 2.52 18.56 7.79
C VAL A 117 2.96 18.25 9.23
N THR A 118 2.92 16.97 9.62
CA THR A 118 3.30 16.52 10.97
C THR A 118 4.82 16.34 11.15
N LYS A 119 5.64 16.65 10.13
CA LYS A 119 7.11 16.47 10.14
C LYS A 119 7.54 15.05 10.57
N GLY A 120 6.74 14.03 10.26
CA GLY A 120 7.03 12.66 10.62
C GLY A 120 6.82 12.30 12.09
N ALA A 121 6.13 13.12 12.88
CA ALA A 121 5.59 12.66 14.16
C ALA A 121 4.60 11.51 13.90
N HIS A 122 4.64 10.46 14.74
CA HIS A 122 3.66 9.38 14.67
C HIS A 122 2.26 9.99 14.83
N SER A 123 1.51 10.03 13.74
CA SER A 123 0.12 10.45 13.74
C SER A 123 -0.70 9.32 14.37
N THR A 124 -0.79 9.31 15.70
CA THR A 124 -1.80 8.59 16.48
C THR A 124 -3.25 9.02 16.17
N VAL A 125 -3.45 9.81 15.11
CA VAL A 125 -4.74 10.32 14.65
C VAL A 125 -5.42 9.38 13.65
N MET A 126 -4.71 8.39 13.10
CA MET A 126 -5.26 7.49 12.08
C MET A 126 -5.74 6.19 12.71
N ASP A 127 -6.78 6.27 13.56
CA ASP A 127 -7.56 5.10 13.98
C ASP A 127 -8.11 4.41 12.72
N ILE A 128 -7.53 3.26 12.37
CA ILE A 128 -7.90 2.45 11.19
C ILE A 128 -9.42 2.11 11.21
N HIS A 129 -10.03 2.06 12.39
CA HIS A 129 -11.46 1.80 12.59
C HIS A 129 -12.36 3.03 12.35
N LYS A 130 -11.86 4.27 12.43
CA LYS A 130 -12.68 5.47 12.18
C LYS A 130 -12.78 5.80 10.70
N ILE A 131 -11.81 5.41 9.88
CA ILE A 131 -11.73 5.79 8.46
C ILE A 131 -12.87 5.19 7.62
N TRP A 132 -13.29 3.95 7.91
CA TRP A 132 -14.42 3.32 7.21
C TRP A 132 -15.80 3.84 7.64
N THR A 133 -15.90 4.49 8.81
CA THR A 133 -17.17 4.99 9.36
C THR A 133 -17.47 6.43 8.91
N VAL A 134 -16.46 7.20 8.49
CA VAL A 134 -16.60 8.64 8.20
C VAL A 134 -16.95 8.96 6.73
N LYS A 135 -17.04 7.95 5.84
CA LYS A 135 -17.49 8.13 4.43
C LYS A 135 -18.94 7.67 4.18
N LEU A 136 -19.84 7.85 5.14
CA LEU A 136 -21.29 7.91 4.89
C LEU A 136 -21.81 9.32 5.23
N PRO A 137 -22.79 9.82 4.45
CA PRO A 137 -22.77 11.15 3.86
C PRO A 137 -23.20 12.22 4.84
N ILE A 138 -22.42 13.30 4.96
CA ILE A 138 -22.92 14.55 5.56
C ILE A 138 -22.35 15.73 4.76
N ASP A 139 -23.27 16.42 4.11
CA ASP A 139 -23.09 17.76 3.54
C ASP A 139 -22.40 18.69 4.54
N LYS A 140 -21.42 19.48 4.09
CA LYS A 140 -21.33 20.93 4.39
C LYS A 140 -20.14 21.58 3.71
N CYS A 141 -20.47 22.61 2.93
CA CYS A 141 -19.63 23.72 2.51
C CYS A 141 -18.70 24.22 3.61
N TYR A 142 -17.48 24.62 3.24
CA TYR A 142 -16.89 25.87 3.74
C TYR A 142 -16.05 26.52 2.63
N ASP A 143 -16.61 27.58 2.05
CA ASP A 143 -15.87 28.76 1.64
C ASP A 143 -15.35 29.45 2.92
N CYS A 144 -14.08 29.85 2.94
CA CYS A 144 -13.70 31.16 3.45
C CYS A 144 -12.23 31.44 3.13
N THR A 145 -12.08 32.46 2.29
CA THR A 145 -10.97 33.42 2.30
C THR A 145 -10.59 33.89 3.71
N ARG A 146 -9.34 33.63 4.12
CA ARG A 146 -8.40 34.56 4.78
C ARG A 146 -7.08 33.87 5.09
#